data_AF-A0A6B0W9X8-F1
#
_entry.id   AF-A0A6B0W9X8-F1
#
_cell.length_a   1.000
_cell.length_b   1.000
_cell.length_c   1.000
_cell.angle_alpha   90.00
_cell.angle_beta   90.00
_cell.angle_gamma   90.00
#
_symmetry.space_group_name_H-M   'P 1'
#
loop_
_entity.id
_entity.type
_entity.pdbx_description
1 polymer ?
#
loop_
_entity_poly.entity_id
_entity_poly.type
_entity_poly.pdbx_seq_one_letter_code
_entity_poly.pdbx_strand_id
1 'polypeptide(L)'
;MPLPLYVDLDASGEWRPLPILPFVVSGTRVAGVHGFVPSVVAPGAPFELSVRAQDAFFNRATGAIPAFEVRVDGDVRATTPAGTEPITVVELTLDETGPHWIDIRSADGEIRGGANPILVEENPARRIYWGDTHGHSGYAEGIGTIDFFMTFARDDARLDFVTHSEHDVWLDDAEWELSRSAVQTFDEPGRFIPYLGWEWTRHARFGGHHNVLYRDTEGRERVSALEYPTLSELYQGLHARYDPTDVLVIPHAHNPGDYRQSDPQLEPLIEMMSMHGTFEWFVRQYLSHGHQVGLVAASDDHLSHPGYSAPNRNSLAQRGGLGAVMAPERSRDAIFDAMKERRTYATTGDRIILDVTVNGTGMGQRADYADERSVEGRVIGTAPIESVTLLRNDEPIWSETYGVGRGRPADREEWLLSFFSDATPLHAGDAPRGWRHWRGQLRVNGAVLEGITGTDFVNPTTQDLEYEPGRNGARFATNTRGDTSSLRMTLSGIRPSASITLELEEARETGSAPPFFRPPADIEERRVRLTLSAGGVAREMGIDGYPDDRITLRRLIRNGPRDVSFSYTDEDNPRTDEDDPRQGDYYYVRVRQVNDAMAWSSPVWVGGYPSR
;
A
#
# COMPACT_ATOMS: atom_id res chain seq x y z
N MET A 1 -11.14 23.46 -3.29
CA MET A 1 -9.96 23.99 -2.61
C MET A 1 -10.21 25.44 -2.22
N PRO A 2 -9.90 25.86 -0.98
CA PRO A 2 -9.70 27.27 -0.71
C PRO A 2 -8.49 27.73 -1.55
N LEU A 3 -8.64 28.81 -2.32
CA LEU A 3 -7.48 29.49 -2.90
C LEU A 3 -6.69 30.11 -1.74
N PRO A 4 -5.37 29.87 -1.60
CA PRO A 4 -4.58 30.57 -0.61
C PRO A 4 -4.65 32.08 -0.93
N LEU A 5 -5.24 32.82 0.00
CA LEU A 5 -5.44 34.27 -0.12
C LEU A 5 -4.28 34.95 0.59
N TYR A 6 -3.37 35.50 -0.20
CA TYR A 6 -2.29 36.32 0.29
C TYR A 6 -2.74 37.78 0.34
N VAL A 7 -2.50 38.43 1.47
CA VAL A 7 -2.85 39.83 1.70
C VAL A 7 -1.62 40.57 2.18
N ASP A 8 -1.29 41.64 1.48
CA ASP A 8 -0.41 42.68 2.00
C ASP A 8 -1.28 43.64 2.82
N LEU A 9 -1.25 43.49 4.15
CA LEU A 9 -2.12 44.24 5.06
C LEU A 9 -1.67 45.70 5.24
N ASP A 10 -0.42 46.02 4.92
CA ASP A 10 0.20 47.32 5.21
C ASP A 10 0.92 47.96 4.00
N ALA A 11 0.78 47.38 2.81
CA ALA A 11 1.45 47.80 1.58
C ALA A 11 2.99 47.75 1.68
N SER A 12 3.54 46.92 2.57
CA SER A 12 4.99 46.75 2.75
C SER A 12 5.64 45.90 1.65
N GLY A 13 4.83 45.14 0.90
CA GLY A 13 5.29 44.08 0.02
C GLY A 13 5.46 42.73 0.72
N GLU A 14 5.23 42.65 2.04
CA GLU A 14 5.16 41.39 2.78
C GLU A 14 3.76 40.78 2.66
N TRP A 15 3.60 39.86 1.72
CA TRP A 15 2.37 39.11 1.55
C TRP A 15 2.21 38.09 2.69
N ARG A 16 1.05 38.10 3.35
CA ARG A 16 0.74 37.15 4.43
C ARG A 16 -0.45 36.26 4.03
N PRO A 17 -0.38 34.94 4.25
CA PRO A 17 -1.53 34.09 4.01
C PRO A 17 -2.64 34.40 5.03
N LEU A 18 -3.89 34.41 4.58
CA LEU A 18 -5.02 34.28 5.49
C LEU A 18 -5.04 32.86 6.07
N PRO A 19 -5.46 32.68 7.34
CA PRO A 19 -5.62 31.36 7.91
C PRO A 19 -6.51 30.49 7.01
N ILE A 20 -6.04 29.29 6.66
CA ILE A 20 -6.89 28.26 6.07
C ILE A 20 -8.08 28.10 7.01
N LEU A 21 -9.30 28.28 6.52
CA LEU A 21 -10.52 28.02 7.29
C LEU A 21 -10.78 26.51 7.25
N PRO A 22 -10.43 25.75 8.30
CA PRO A 22 -10.67 24.31 8.26
C PRO A 22 -12.16 24.05 8.53
N PHE A 23 -12.72 23.05 7.86
CA PHE A 23 -13.97 22.45 8.30
C PHE A 23 -13.63 21.18 9.06
N VAL A 24 -14.34 20.94 10.18
CA VAL A 24 -14.17 19.72 10.96
C VAL A 24 -15.01 18.62 10.32
N VAL A 25 -14.35 17.59 9.81
CA VAL A 25 -15.02 16.34 9.42
C VAL A 25 -15.26 15.54 10.69
N SER A 26 -16.52 15.27 11.00
CA SER A 26 -16.91 14.43 12.13
C SER A 26 -17.46 13.11 11.60
N GLY A 27 -16.99 12.00 12.15
CA GLY A 27 -17.49 10.68 11.77
C GLY A 27 -18.93 10.47 12.21
N THR A 28 -19.53 9.41 11.68
CA THR A 28 -20.91 9.01 12.00
C THR A 28 -20.95 7.85 12.99
N ARG A 29 -22.05 7.10 13.04
CA ARG A 29 -22.18 5.93 13.92
C ARG A 29 -21.12 4.88 13.61
N VAL A 30 -20.75 4.09 14.62
CA VAL A 30 -19.87 2.94 14.47
C VAL A 30 -20.40 2.01 13.37
N ALA A 31 -19.53 1.72 12.40
CA ALA A 31 -19.75 0.75 11.33
C ALA A 31 -18.67 -0.34 11.31
N GLY A 32 -17.51 -0.09 11.94
CA GLY A 32 -16.41 -1.03 12.06
C GLY A 32 -15.53 -0.77 13.28
N VAL A 33 -14.61 -1.69 13.52
CA VAL A 33 -13.55 -1.57 14.53
C VAL A 33 -12.24 -2.07 13.93
N HIS A 34 -11.12 -1.41 14.21
CA HIS A 34 -9.80 -1.81 13.75
C HIS A 34 -8.78 -1.74 14.88
N GLY A 35 -7.85 -2.68 14.90
CA GLY A 35 -6.78 -2.76 15.89
C GLY A 35 -5.43 -2.41 15.28
N PHE A 36 -4.57 -1.73 16.03
CA PHE A 36 -3.16 -1.54 15.66
C PHE A 36 -2.24 -2.01 16.79
N VAL A 37 -1.22 -2.77 16.41
CA VAL A 37 -0.20 -3.34 17.31
C VAL A 37 1.18 -3.33 16.63
N PRO A 38 2.28 -3.40 17.39
CA PRO A 38 3.60 -3.64 16.81
C PRO A 38 3.64 -4.99 16.08
N SER A 39 4.37 -5.07 14.96
CA SER A 39 4.46 -6.32 14.19
C SER A 39 5.44 -7.33 14.77
N VAL A 40 6.43 -6.90 15.55
CA VAL A 40 7.42 -7.79 16.16
C VAL A 40 7.63 -7.41 17.62
N VAL A 41 7.44 -8.35 18.54
CA VAL A 41 7.67 -8.20 19.98
C VAL A 41 8.52 -9.33 20.53
N ALA A 42 9.20 -9.10 21.67
CA ALA A 42 9.88 -10.17 22.39
C ALA A 42 8.91 -10.85 23.37
N PRO A 43 9.11 -12.13 23.72
CA PRO A 43 8.33 -12.80 24.75
C PRO A 43 8.25 -11.99 26.05
N GLY A 44 7.04 -11.83 26.58
CA GLY A 44 6.74 -11.10 27.82
C GLY A 44 6.91 -9.57 27.72
N ALA A 45 7.32 -9.02 26.58
CA ALA A 45 7.41 -7.57 26.40
C ALA A 45 6.00 -6.96 26.33
N PRO A 46 5.70 -5.90 27.11
CA PRO A 46 4.42 -5.21 27.02
C PRO A 46 4.32 -4.44 25.69
N PHE A 47 3.11 -4.39 25.13
CA PHE A 47 2.80 -3.57 23.97
C PHE A 47 1.39 -3.00 24.05
N GLU A 48 1.17 -1.90 23.34
CA GLU A 48 -0.14 -1.25 23.21
C GLU A 48 -0.92 -1.84 22.04
N LEU A 49 -2.16 -2.23 22.29
CA LEU A 49 -3.20 -2.40 21.28
C LEU A 49 -4.09 -1.17 21.26
N SER A 50 -4.11 -0.45 20.14
CA SER A 50 -5.09 0.61 19.90
C SER A 50 -6.34 0.02 19.25
N VAL A 51 -7.47 0.04 19.95
CA VAL A 51 -8.80 -0.35 19.42
C VAL A 51 -9.52 0.91 18.96
N ARG A 52 -9.71 1.05 17.64
CA ARG A 52 -10.33 2.21 16.98
C ARG A 52 -11.69 1.84 16.42
N ALA A 53 -12.75 2.43 16.94
CA ALA A 53 -14.08 2.38 16.38
C ALA A 53 -14.21 3.41 15.25
N GLN A 54 -14.69 2.98 14.09
CA GLN A 54 -14.74 3.79 12.88
C GLN A 54 -16.10 3.75 12.20
N ASP A 55 -16.40 4.81 11.44
CA ASP A 55 -17.54 4.82 10.54
C ASP A 55 -17.22 4.18 9.18
N ALA A 56 -18.18 4.21 8.26
CA ALA A 56 -18.05 3.60 6.93
C ALA A 56 -17.00 4.31 6.03
N PHE A 57 -16.46 5.46 6.45
CA PHE A 57 -15.45 6.25 5.73
C PHE A 57 -14.13 6.31 6.52
N PHE A 58 -13.91 5.37 7.43
CA PHE A 58 -12.71 5.26 8.27
C PHE A 58 -12.42 6.48 9.15
N ASN A 59 -13.40 7.38 9.34
CA ASN A 59 -13.31 8.43 10.34
C ASN A 59 -13.50 7.82 11.73
N ARG A 60 -12.97 8.49 12.76
CA ARG A 60 -13.34 8.18 14.16
C ARG A 60 -14.85 8.21 14.30
N ALA A 61 -15.44 7.11 14.75
CA ALA A 61 -16.88 7.05 14.97
C ALA A 61 -17.30 8.01 16.09
N THR A 62 -18.55 8.49 16.04
CA THR A 62 -19.13 9.35 17.07
C THR A 62 -20.44 8.76 17.61
N GLY A 63 -20.87 9.27 18.76
CA GLY A 63 -22.06 8.81 19.45
C GLY A 63 -21.78 7.61 20.35
N ALA A 64 -22.72 6.65 20.40
CA ALA A 64 -22.60 5.48 21.26
C ALA A 64 -21.64 4.45 20.66
N ILE A 65 -20.61 4.10 21.40
CA ILE A 65 -19.57 3.13 21.03
C ILE A 65 -19.71 1.91 21.94
N PRO A 66 -19.92 0.71 21.39
CA PRO A 66 -20.08 -0.50 22.19
C PRO A 66 -18.76 -0.91 22.85
N ALA A 67 -18.85 -1.69 23.91
CA ALA A 67 -17.71 -2.43 24.43
C ALA A 67 -17.25 -3.49 23.42
N PHE A 68 -15.95 -3.69 23.29
CA PHE A 68 -15.36 -4.70 22.42
C PHE A 68 -14.61 -5.76 23.24
N GLU A 69 -14.86 -7.03 22.95
CA GLU A 69 -13.99 -8.13 23.36
C GLU A 69 -12.77 -8.17 22.44
N VAL A 70 -11.57 -8.15 23.03
CA VAL A 70 -10.29 -8.35 22.35
C VAL A 70 -9.87 -9.81 22.56
N ARG A 71 -9.72 -10.55 21.45
CA ARG A 71 -9.37 -11.97 21.46
C ARG A 71 -8.03 -12.20 20.78
N VAL A 72 -7.10 -12.83 21.48
CA VAL A 72 -5.83 -13.30 20.90
C VAL A 72 -5.99 -14.79 20.63
N ASP A 73 -5.85 -15.20 19.37
CA ASP A 73 -5.98 -16.59 18.91
C ASP A 73 -7.28 -17.28 19.39
N GLY A 74 -8.36 -16.50 19.47
CA GLY A 74 -9.69 -16.94 19.89
C GLY A 74 -10.03 -16.72 21.37
N ASP A 75 -9.01 -16.56 22.23
CA ASP A 75 -9.19 -16.38 23.68
C ASP A 75 -9.34 -14.90 24.05
N VAL A 76 -10.34 -14.58 24.87
CA VAL A 76 -10.54 -13.21 25.35
C VAL A 76 -9.40 -12.82 26.28
N ARG A 77 -8.64 -11.78 25.91
CA ARG A 77 -7.53 -11.24 26.69
C ARG A 77 -7.86 -9.90 27.34
N ALA A 78 -8.76 -9.13 26.75
CA ALA A 78 -9.20 -7.85 27.29
C ALA A 78 -10.60 -7.46 26.80
N THR A 79 -11.17 -6.43 27.42
CA THR A 79 -12.43 -5.81 26.99
C THR A 79 -12.31 -4.30 27.08
N THR A 80 -12.74 -3.58 26.05
CA THR A 80 -12.83 -2.11 26.09
C THR A 80 -14.12 -1.66 26.79
N PRO A 81 -14.14 -0.50 27.47
CA PRO A 81 -15.38 0.04 28.01
C PRO A 81 -16.30 0.51 26.88
N ALA A 82 -17.62 0.40 27.08
CA ALA A 82 -18.59 1.10 26.25
C ALA A 82 -18.58 2.60 26.62
N GLY A 83 -18.87 3.48 25.66
CA GLY A 83 -18.86 4.92 25.91
C GLY A 83 -19.00 5.73 24.64
N THR A 84 -18.24 6.83 24.56
CA THR A 84 -18.19 7.74 23.40
C THR A 84 -16.79 7.89 22.81
N GLU A 85 -15.77 7.30 23.46
CA GLU A 85 -14.38 7.40 23.04
C GLU A 85 -14.10 6.45 21.87
N PRO A 86 -13.72 6.97 20.69
CA PRO A 86 -13.51 6.14 19.50
C PRO A 86 -12.21 5.34 19.52
N ILE A 87 -11.26 5.72 20.37
CA ILE A 87 -9.98 5.03 20.49
C ILE A 87 -9.78 4.65 21.95
N THR A 88 -9.61 3.36 22.19
CA THR A 88 -9.22 2.82 23.50
C THR A 88 -7.88 2.11 23.35
N VAL A 89 -6.92 2.41 24.22
CA VAL A 89 -5.64 1.69 24.27
C VAL A 89 -5.71 0.64 25.37
N VAL A 90 -5.26 -0.57 25.06
CA VAL A 90 -5.15 -1.69 25.98
C VAL A 90 -3.71 -2.18 25.97
N GLU A 91 -3.11 -2.35 27.15
CA GLU A 91 -1.79 -2.96 27.28
C GLU A 91 -1.92 -4.49 27.33
N LEU A 92 -1.10 -5.18 26.54
CA LEU A 92 -1.08 -6.64 26.45
C LEU A 92 0.36 -7.16 26.50
N THR A 93 0.49 -8.45 26.80
CA THR A 93 1.75 -9.21 26.75
C THR A 93 1.50 -10.56 26.10
N LEU A 94 2.51 -11.11 25.42
CA LEU A 94 2.48 -12.44 24.82
C LEU A 94 3.81 -13.16 25.11
N ASP A 95 3.74 -14.39 25.59
CA ASP A 95 4.91 -15.19 25.98
C ASP A 95 5.26 -16.27 24.95
N GLU A 96 4.26 -16.82 24.26
CA GLU A 96 4.46 -17.89 23.28
C GLU A 96 5.12 -17.31 22.03
N THR A 97 6.17 -17.95 21.54
CA THR A 97 6.86 -17.54 20.31
C THR A 97 6.05 -17.96 19.08
N GLY A 98 6.03 -17.12 18.06
CA GLY A 98 5.29 -17.37 16.82
C GLY A 98 4.32 -16.24 16.47
N PRO A 99 3.54 -16.43 15.39
CA PRO A 99 2.55 -15.45 14.98
C PRO A 99 1.28 -15.56 15.83
N HIS A 100 0.73 -14.41 16.21
CA HIS A 100 -0.53 -14.27 16.91
C HIS A 100 -1.47 -13.33 16.16
N TRP A 101 -2.77 -13.61 16.21
CA TRP A 101 -3.80 -12.78 15.59
C TRP A 101 -4.79 -12.26 16.62
N ILE A 102 -5.22 -11.01 16.42
CA ILE A 102 -6.19 -10.34 17.28
C ILE A 102 -7.50 -10.15 16.53
N ASP A 103 -8.57 -10.73 17.06
CA ASP A 103 -9.95 -10.48 16.66
C ASP A 103 -10.63 -9.52 17.66
N ILE A 104 -11.39 -8.55 17.16
CA ILE A 104 -12.10 -7.56 17.95
C ILE A 104 -13.59 -7.62 17.61
N ARG A 105 -14.47 -7.76 18.59
CA ARG A 105 -15.91 -7.85 18.35
C ARG A 105 -16.76 -7.22 19.43
N SER A 106 -17.88 -6.62 19.05
CA SER A 106 -18.89 -6.16 20.00
C SER A 106 -19.59 -7.35 20.67
N ALA A 107 -20.21 -7.11 21.83
CA ALA A 107 -20.89 -8.17 22.61
C ALA A 107 -22.05 -8.85 21.85
N ASP A 108 -22.76 -8.12 20.98
CA ASP A 108 -23.79 -8.66 20.08
C ASP A 108 -23.20 -9.34 18.83
N GLY A 109 -21.91 -9.15 18.57
CA GLY A 109 -21.20 -9.69 17.42
C GLY A 109 -21.52 -9.02 16.09
N GLU A 110 -22.25 -7.89 16.08
CA GLU A 110 -22.61 -7.14 14.88
C GLU A 110 -21.41 -6.35 14.32
N ILE A 111 -20.61 -5.73 15.20
CA ILE A 111 -19.38 -5.04 14.82
C ILE A 111 -18.20 -5.98 15.04
N ARG A 112 -17.42 -6.20 13.98
CA ARG A 112 -16.23 -7.05 13.99
C ARG A 112 -15.09 -6.39 13.25
N GLY A 113 -13.89 -6.72 13.67
CA GLY A 113 -12.64 -6.38 12.99
C GLY A 113 -11.49 -7.14 13.60
N GLY A 114 -10.27 -6.72 13.28
CA GLY A 114 -9.06 -7.31 13.82
C GLY A 114 -7.91 -6.32 13.81
N ALA A 115 -6.77 -6.75 14.32
CA ALA A 115 -5.52 -6.02 14.21
C ALA A 115 -4.58 -6.66 13.18
N ASN A 116 -3.50 -5.95 12.87
CA ASN A 116 -2.37 -6.56 12.18
C ASN A 116 -1.76 -7.72 12.99
N PRO A 117 -1.11 -8.71 12.33
CA PRO A 117 -0.47 -9.80 13.05
C PRO A 117 0.71 -9.31 13.89
N ILE A 118 1.01 -10.07 14.94
CA ILE A 118 2.18 -9.90 15.81
C ILE A 118 3.03 -11.15 15.71
N LEU A 119 4.31 -10.99 15.42
CA LEU A 119 5.32 -12.04 15.56
C LEU A 119 6.02 -11.88 16.91
N VAL A 120 5.85 -12.86 17.79
CA VAL A 120 6.62 -12.96 19.03
C VAL A 120 7.90 -13.73 18.72
N GLU A 121 9.04 -13.04 18.80
CA GLU A 121 10.35 -13.57 18.41
C GLU A 121 11.36 -13.41 19.57
N GLU A 122 12.17 -14.44 19.82
CA GLU A 122 13.24 -14.34 20.80
C GLU A 122 14.36 -13.44 20.30
N ASN A 123 14.71 -12.40 21.08
CA ASN A 123 15.83 -11.50 20.80
C ASN A 123 15.82 -10.95 19.35
N PRO A 124 14.73 -10.29 18.91
CA PRO A 124 14.61 -9.87 17.52
C PRO A 124 15.72 -8.88 17.18
N ALA A 125 16.58 -9.25 16.22
CA ALA A 125 17.70 -8.41 15.79
C ALA A 125 17.22 -7.14 15.05
N ARG A 126 16.04 -7.24 14.43
CA ARG A 126 15.35 -6.14 13.75
C ARG A 126 13.86 -6.26 14.03
N ARG A 127 13.18 -5.13 13.99
CA ARG A 127 11.72 -5.02 14.04
C ARG A 127 11.21 -4.36 12.78
N ILE A 128 9.91 -4.46 12.55
CA ILE A 128 9.23 -3.81 11.43
C ILE A 128 8.55 -2.55 11.97
N TYR A 129 8.91 -1.42 11.40
CA TYR A 129 8.33 -0.11 11.66
C TYR A 129 7.49 0.33 10.46
N TRP A 130 6.27 0.77 10.74
CA TRP A 130 5.30 1.15 9.73
C TRP A 130 5.26 2.65 9.56
N GLY A 131 5.35 3.13 8.34
CA GLY A 131 5.29 4.56 8.09
C GLY A 131 4.81 4.94 6.70
N ASP A 132 4.58 6.23 6.58
CA ASP A 132 4.04 6.86 5.38
C ASP A 132 4.93 8.05 5.02
N THR A 133 5.63 7.95 3.89
CA THR A 133 6.60 8.96 3.43
C THR A 133 5.99 10.03 2.53
N HIS A 134 4.70 9.93 2.23
CA HIS A 134 4.06 10.78 1.24
C HIS A 134 2.61 11.03 1.63
N GLY A 135 2.32 12.25 2.08
CA GLY A 135 0.97 12.70 2.38
C GLY A 135 0.93 14.21 2.56
N HIS A 136 -0.25 14.77 2.33
CA HIS A 136 -0.51 16.19 2.18
C HIS A 136 -1.51 16.70 3.21
N SER A 137 -1.48 18.00 3.44
CA SER A 137 -2.46 18.72 4.27
C SER A 137 -2.97 19.97 3.52
N GLY A 138 -3.59 20.90 4.23
CA GLY A 138 -4.16 22.11 3.65
C GLY A 138 -3.15 23.14 3.14
N TYR A 139 -1.83 22.93 3.27
CA TYR A 139 -0.82 23.88 2.76
C TYR A 139 -0.65 23.80 1.24
N ALA A 140 -0.98 22.66 0.61
CA ALA A 140 -1.01 22.51 -0.84
C ALA A 140 -2.43 22.19 -1.36
N GLU A 141 -2.60 21.04 -2.02
CA GLU A 141 -3.88 20.61 -2.60
C GLU A 141 -4.72 19.72 -1.68
N GLY A 142 -4.20 19.40 -0.49
CA GLY A 142 -4.90 18.64 0.53
C GLY A 142 -5.86 19.47 1.38
N ILE A 143 -6.35 18.85 2.45
CA ILE A 143 -7.19 19.49 3.48
C ILE A 143 -6.67 19.13 4.87
N GLY A 144 -7.01 19.95 5.87
CA GLY A 144 -6.59 19.76 7.26
C GLY A 144 -5.37 20.60 7.63
N THR A 145 -4.99 20.57 8.91
CA THR A 145 -3.78 21.23 9.40
C THR A 145 -2.66 20.20 9.54
N ILE A 146 -1.40 20.65 9.49
CA ILE A 146 -0.26 19.78 9.79
C ILE A 146 -0.35 19.13 11.18
N ASP A 147 -0.86 19.85 12.19
CA ASP A 147 -1.06 19.27 13.53
C ASP A 147 -2.05 18.09 13.49
N PHE A 148 -3.12 18.20 12.70
CA PHE A 148 -4.08 17.12 12.52
C PHE A 148 -3.45 15.96 11.75
N PHE A 149 -2.69 16.23 10.67
CA PHE A 149 -1.92 15.23 9.94
C PHE A 149 -0.99 14.43 10.88
N MET A 150 -0.19 15.12 11.70
CA MET A 150 0.75 14.51 12.65
C MET A 150 0.01 13.73 13.74
N THR A 151 -1.08 14.29 14.28
CA THR A 151 -1.92 13.63 15.29
C THR A 151 -2.57 12.36 14.73
N PHE A 152 -3.08 12.42 13.50
CA PHE A 152 -3.70 11.26 12.85
C PHE A 152 -2.67 10.15 12.63
N ALA A 153 -1.50 10.49 12.08
CA ALA A 153 -0.40 9.54 11.89
C ALA A 153 -0.05 8.81 13.20
N ARG A 154 0.15 9.58 14.29
CA ARG A 154 0.54 9.03 15.60
C ARG A 154 -0.58 8.25 16.29
N ASP A 155 -1.80 8.76 16.30
CA ASP A 155 -2.86 8.30 17.21
C ASP A 155 -3.97 7.49 16.50
N ASP A 156 -4.32 7.82 15.25
CA ASP A 156 -5.35 7.11 14.47
C ASP A 156 -4.76 5.93 13.70
N ALA A 157 -3.73 6.20 12.90
CA ALA A 157 -3.08 5.22 12.04
C ALA A 157 -1.95 4.45 12.77
N ARG A 158 -1.54 4.92 13.96
CA ARG A 158 -0.48 4.32 14.80
C ARG A 158 0.80 4.05 14.02
N LEU A 159 1.22 4.99 13.21
CA LEU A 159 2.48 4.93 12.46
C LEU A 159 3.66 5.10 13.42
N ASP A 160 4.78 4.46 13.10
CA ASP A 160 6.05 4.64 13.81
C ASP A 160 6.81 5.85 13.27
N PHE A 161 6.68 6.13 11.97
CA PHE A 161 7.25 7.32 11.34
C PHE A 161 6.33 7.88 10.25
N VAL A 162 6.47 9.16 9.94
CA VAL A 162 5.70 9.83 8.89
C VAL A 162 6.53 10.93 8.23
N THR A 163 6.21 11.29 7.01
CA THR A 163 6.66 12.55 6.39
C THR A 163 5.46 13.32 5.89
N HIS A 164 5.40 14.58 6.27
CA HIS A 164 4.47 15.53 5.69
C HIS A 164 5.15 16.14 4.46
N SER A 165 4.65 15.83 3.27
CA SER A 165 5.38 16.02 2.01
C SER A 165 4.62 16.93 1.05
N GLU A 166 4.33 18.16 1.47
CA GLU A 166 3.58 19.11 0.64
C GLU A 166 4.30 19.43 -0.68
N HIS A 167 3.52 19.68 -1.73
CA HIS A 167 4.03 20.19 -3.00
C HIS A 167 4.77 21.53 -2.82
N ASP A 168 6.05 21.58 -3.20
CA ASP A 168 6.87 22.79 -3.03
C ASP A 168 6.45 23.99 -3.88
N VAL A 169 5.74 23.76 -4.99
CA VAL A 169 5.23 24.83 -5.86
C VAL A 169 4.16 25.70 -5.18
N TRP A 170 3.60 25.25 -4.06
CA TRP A 170 2.62 25.99 -3.25
C TRP A 170 3.09 26.28 -1.83
N LEU A 171 4.29 25.82 -1.45
CA LEU A 171 4.80 25.94 -0.09
C LEU A 171 5.77 27.13 0.04
N ASP A 172 5.45 28.08 0.90
CA ASP A 172 6.32 29.23 1.20
C ASP A 172 7.30 28.97 2.37
N ASP A 173 8.20 29.92 2.65
CA ASP A 173 9.22 29.77 3.69
C ASP A 173 8.64 29.78 5.11
N ALA A 174 7.50 30.46 5.32
CA ALA A 174 6.83 30.48 6.61
C ALA A 174 6.12 29.14 6.87
N GLU A 175 5.48 28.56 5.84
CA GLU A 175 4.90 27.22 5.90
C GLU A 175 5.97 26.14 6.07
N TRP A 176 7.15 26.29 5.45
CA TRP A 176 8.29 25.41 5.71
C TRP A 176 8.75 25.45 7.17
N GLU A 177 8.82 26.64 7.78
CA GLU A 177 9.12 26.80 9.20
C GLU A 177 8.05 26.13 10.09
N LEU A 178 6.76 26.21 9.69
CA LEU A 178 5.68 25.51 10.38
C LEU A 178 5.86 24.00 10.28
N SER A 179 6.21 23.46 9.10
CA SER A 179 6.53 22.04 8.93
C SER A 179 7.70 21.61 9.81
N ARG A 180 8.77 22.39 9.85
CA ARG A 180 9.92 22.14 10.73
C ARG A 180 9.52 22.15 12.21
N SER A 181 8.74 23.14 12.63
CA SER A 181 8.26 23.26 14.01
C SER A 181 7.34 22.12 14.40
N ALA A 182 6.46 21.67 13.50
CA ALA A 182 5.59 20.52 13.73
C ALA A 182 6.40 19.23 13.88
N VAL A 183 7.38 18.99 13.00
CA VAL A 183 8.31 17.85 13.12
C VAL A 183 8.98 17.85 14.49
N GLN A 184 9.53 18.99 14.93
CA GLN A 184 10.18 19.08 16.24
C GLN A 184 9.21 18.90 17.42
N THR A 185 7.97 19.37 17.29
CA THR A 185 6.95 19.32 18.35
C THR A 185 6.40 17.91 18.54
N PHE A 186 6.19 17.18 17.44
CA PHE A 186 5.61 15.84 17.45
C PHE A 186 6.67 14.73 17.51
N ASP A 187 7.96 15.04 17.37
CA ASP A 187 9.03 14.05 17.54
C ASP A 187 9.02 13.52 18.98
N GLU A 188 8.65 12.25 19.10
CA GLU A 188 8.65 11.50 20.34
C GLU A 188 9.56 10.28 20.15
N PRO A 189 10.89 10.43 20.38
CA PRO A 189 11.86 9.36 20.17
C PRO A 189 11.45 8.05 20.85
N GLY A 190 11.55 6.94 20.13
CA GLY A 190 11.09 5.65 20.64
C GLY A 190 9.57 5.48 20.64
N ARG A 191 8.77 6.44 20.13
CA ARG A 191 7.31 6.35 19.96
C ARG A 191 6.81 6.74 18.56
N PHE A 192 7.15 7.93 18.08
CA PHE A 192 6.68 8.48 16.81
C PHE A 192 7.72 9.43 16.22
N ILE A 193 8.12 9.20 14.97
CA ILE A 193 9.25 9.89 14.32
C ILE A 193 8.76 10.59 13.05
N PRO A 194 8.43 11.89 13.10
CA PRO A 194 8.18 12.66 11.90
C PRO A 194 9.51 13.04 11.21
N TYR A 195 9.60 12.92 9.89
CA TYR A 195 10.70 13.47 9.10
C TYR A 195 10.27 14.77 8.44
N LEU A 196 11.21 15.70 8.33
CA LEU A 196 11.02 16.93 7.58
C LEU A 196 11.22 16.63 6.10
N GLY A 197 10.23 16.96 5.28
CA GLY A 197 10.29 16.71 3.85
C GLY A 197 9.30 17.54 3.05
N TRP A 198 9.34 17.37 1.74
CA TRP A 198 8.43 17.99 0.78
C TRP A 198 8.37 17.16 -0.49
N GLU A 199 7.36 17.40 -1.31
CA GLU A 199 7.29 16.84 -2.66
C GLU A 199 7.80 17.87 -3.67
N TRP A 200 8.99 17.60 -4.24
CA TRP A 200 9.51 18.37 -5.36
C TRP A 200 8.64 18.09 -6.59
N THR A 201 7.90 19.11 -7.02
CA THR A 201 6.72 18.91 -7.87
C THR A 201 6.95 19.43 -9.28
N ARG A 202 7.22 18.52 -10.22
CA ARG A 202 7.43 18.87 -11.63
C ARG A 202 6.74 17.93 -12.59
N HIS A 203 6.30 18.49 -13.72
CA HIS A 203 5.81 17.68 -14.83
C HIS A 203 6.83 16.62 -15.26
N ALA A 204 6.39 15.40 -15.60
CA ALA A 204 7.22 14.28 -16.05
C ALA A 204 8.41 14.67 -16.97
N ARG A 205 8.18 15.53 -17.98
CA ARG A 205 9.23 16.01 -18.91
C ARG A 205 10.41 16.76 -18.28
N PHE A 206 10.27 17.23 -17.04
CA PHE A 206 11.30 17.93 -16.28
C PHE A 206 11.86 17.12 -15.12
N GLY A 207 11.28 15.95 -14.84
CA GLY A 207 11.70 15.15 -13.70
C GLY A 207 10.58 14.39 -13.01
N GLY A 208 9.30 14.70 -13.23
CA GLY A 208 8.25 14.07 -12.43
C GLY A 208 8.30 14.50 -10.96
N HIS A 209 7.52 13.83 -10.12
CA HIS A 209 7.43 14.16 -8.70
C HIS A 209 8.41 13.32 -7.88
N HIS A 210 9.06 13.94 -6.89
CA HIS A 210 10.00 13.29 -5.97
C HIS A 210 9.78 13.78 -4.54
N ASN A 211 9.50 12.88 -3.61
CA ASN A 211 9.51 13.18 -2.19
C ASN A 211 10.94 13.30 -1.69
N VAL A 212 11.28 14.38 -1.00
CA VAL A 212 12.60 14.61 -0.42
C VAL A 212 12.47 14.72 1.10
N LEU A 213 13.27 13.94 1.82
CA LEU A 213 13.26 13.85 3.28
C LEU A 213 14.66 14.13 3.82
N TYR A 214 14.72 14.87 4.92
CA TYR A 214 15.93 15.07 5.70
C TYR A 214 15.96 14.19 6.94
N ARG A 215 17.15 13.71 7.30
CA ARG A 215 17.40 12.96 8.53
C ARG A 215 16.98 13.78 9.75
N ASP A 216 17.47 15.01 9.83
CA ASP A 216 17.23 15.97 10.91
C ASP A 216 16.52 17.24 10.40
N THR A 217 16.35 18.22 11.29
CA THR A 217 15.69 19.50 10.97
C THR A 217 16.64 20.69 11.00
N GLU A 218 17.87 20.54 11.49
CA GLU A 218 18.73 21.68 11.81
C GLU A 218 19.36 22.25 10.54
N GLY A 219 19.10 23.54 10.26
CA GLY A 219 19.64 24.22 9.09
C GLY A 219 19.16 23.64 7.76
N ARG A 220 18.03 22.91 7.75
CA ARG A 220 17.48 22.27 6.56
C ARG A 220 16.53 23.22 5.82
N GLU A 221 16.94 23.56 4.61
CA GLU A 221 16.19 24.34 3.62
C GLU A 221 15.82 23.49 2.41
N ARG A 222 14.65 23.76 1.82
CA ARG A 222 14.18 23.06 0.62
C ARG A 222 15.02 23.45 -0.60
N VAL A 223 15.22 22.47 -1.49
CA VAL A 223 15.69 22.74 -2.86
C VAL A 223 14.44 22.82 -3.74
N SER A 224 13.86 24.01 -3.84
CA SER A 224 12.55 24.22 -4.48
C SER A 224 12.59 24.04 -6.00
N ALA A 225 11.55 23.42 -6.53
CA ALA A 225 11.28 23.26 -7.95
C ALA A 225 11.08 24.57 -8.73
N LEU A 226 10.87 25.69 -8.02
CA LEU A 226 10.81 27.03 -8.60
C LEU A 226 12.21 27.57 -8.94
N GLU A 227 13.21 27.23 -8.13
CA GLU A 227 14.61 27.63 -8.33
C GLU A 227 15.44 26.58 -9.07
N TYR A 228 15.12 25.31 -8.86
CA TYR A 228 15.78 24.13 -9.42
C TYR A 228 14.78 23.36 -10.30
N PRO A 229 14.51 23.85 -11.53
CA PRO A 229 13.37 23.42 -12.32
C PRO A 229 13.52 22.05 -13.00
N THR A 230 14.67 21.40 -12.93
CA THR A 230 14.89 20.08 -13.51
C THR A 230 15.42 19.10 -12.47
N LEU A 231 15.21 17.81 -12.71
CA LEU A 231 15.62 16.77 -11.77
C LEU A 231 17.14 16.78 -11.52
N SER A 232 17.94 17.00 -12.56
CA SER A 232 19.39 17.16 -12.41
C SER A 232 19.77 18.37 -11.55
N GLU A 233 19.01 19.47 -11.64
CA GLU A 233 19.23 20.66 -10.80
C GLU A 233 18.81 20.40 -9.34
N LEU A 234 17.73 19.63 -9.10
CA LEU A 234 17.37 19.18 -7.75
C LEU A 234 18.54 18.43 -7.10
N TYR A 235 19.06 17.39 -7.76
CA TYR A 235 20.19 16.62 -7.21
C TYR A 235 21.43 17.48 -6.99
N GLN A 236 21.78 18.32 -7.97
CA GLN A 236 22.91 19.26 -7.82
C GLN A 236 22.71 20.19 -6.61
N GLY A 237 21.50 20.71 -6.44
CA GLY A 237 21.15 21.60 -5.34
C GLY A 237 21.23 20.92 -3.97
N LEU A 238 20.87 19.64 -3.89
CA LEU A 238 20.96 18.82 -2.67
C LEU A 238 22.43 18.50 -2.33
N HIS A 239 23.21 17.99 -3.29
CA HIS A 239 24.64 17.71 -3.12
C HIS A 239 25.45 18.95 -2.74
N ALA A 240 25.09 20.12 -3.28
CA ALA A 240 25.78 21.36 -2.96
C ALA A 240 25.55 21.85 -1.52
N ARG A 241 24.45 21.43 -0.88
CA ARG A 241 24.01 21.93 0.42
C ARG A 241 24.20 20.93 1.56
N TYR A 242 24.07 19.63 1.28
CA TYR A 242 23.94 18.61 2.31
C TYR A 242 24.78 17.38 2.00
N ASP A 243 25.12 16.64 3.05
CA ASP A 243 25.64 15.28 2.89
C ASP A 243 24.53 14.37 2.36
N PRO A 244 24.73 13.66 1.23
CA PRO A 244 23.79 12.68 0.71
C PRO A 244 23.39 11.58 1.71
N THR A 245 24.17 11.33 2.77
CA THR A 245 23.79 10.39 3.83
C THR A 245 22.64 10.88 4.71
N ASP A 246 22.33 12.17 4.67
CA ASP A 246 21.26 12.81 5.45
C ASP A 246 20.05 13.22 4.61
N VAL A 247 20.08 12.89 3.31
CA VAL A 247 19.01 13.19 2.37
C VAL A 247 18.52 11.89 1.75
N LEU A 248 17.20 11.76 1.67
CA LEU A 248 16.52 10.67 0.99
C LEU A 248 15.56 11.26 -0.04
N VAL A 249 15.66 10.78 -1.27
CA VAL A 249 14.76 11.12 -2.37
C VAL A 249 13.99 9.87 -2.76
N ILE A 250 12.68 9.98 -2.97
CA ILE A 250 11.78 8.89 -3.32
C ILE A 250 10.89 9.35 -4.49
N PRO A 251 11.10 8.87 -5.72
CA PRO A 251 10.21 9.14 -6.83
C PRO A 251 8.93 8.32 -6.68
N HIS A 252 7.82 8.79 -7.25
CA HIS A 252 6.59 8.00 -7.30
C HIS A 252 5.99 7.93 -8.72
N ALA A 253 5.25 6.84 -8.95
CA ALA A 253 4.81 6.46 -10.28
C ALA A 253 3.57 7.21 -10.78
N HIS A 254 2.88 8.00 -9.95
CA HIS A 254 1.70 8.73 -10.39
C HIS A 254 2.07 9.83 -11.40
N ASN A 255 3.20 10.51 -11.17
CA ASN A 255 3.78 11.48 -12.09
C ASN A 255 5.28 11.17 -12.30
N PRO A 256 5.58 10.14 -13.12
CA PRO A 256 6.88 9.50 -13.12
C PRO A 256 7.96 10.39 -13.75
N GLY A 257 9.11 10.45 -13.09
CA GLY A 257 10.35 10.96 -13.66
C GLY A 257 11.00 10.00 -14.65
N ASP A 258 12.02 10.50 -15.35
CA ASP A 258 12.89 9.66 -16.18
C ASP A 258 13.89 8.93 -15.27
N TYR A 259 13.63 7.65 -14.99
CA TYR A 259 14.45 6.79 -14.11
C TYR A 259 15.94 6.81 -14.45
N ARG A 260 16.31 7.06 -15.72
CA ARG A 260 17.72 7.12 -16.17
C ARG A 260 18.50 8.29 -15.55
N GLN A 261 17.82 9.28 -15.00
CA GLN A 261 18.43 10.41 -14.32
C GLN A 261 18.66 10.15 -12.82
N SER A 262 18.20 9.01 -12.29
CA SER A 262 18.24 8.72 -10.86
C SER A 262 19.65 8.82 -10.28
N ASP A 263 19.75 9.44 -9.10
CA ASP A 263 21.00 9.60 -8.36
C ASP A 263 21.08 8.52 -7.26
N PRO A 264 21.97 7.52 -7.38
CA PRO A 264 22.03 6.39 -6.45
C PRO A 264 22.45 6.77 -5.02
N GLN A 265 23.06 7.95 -4.81
CA GLN A 265 23.42 8.42 -3.48
C GLN A 265 22.22 9.05 -2.77
N LEU A 266 21.30 9.68 -3.50
CA LEU A 266 20.14 10.38 -2.95
C LEU A 266 18.87 9.52 -2.98
N GLU A 267 18.74 8.64 -3.98
CA GLU A 267 17.49 7.98 -4.36
C GLU A 267 17.55 6.44 -4.23
N PRO A 268 17.72 5.92 -2.99
CA PRO A 268 17.81 4.49 -2.76
C PRO A 268 16.44 3.80 -2.75
N LEU A 269 15.31 4.51 -2.69
CA LEU A 269 13.97 3.93 -2.61
C LEU A 269 13.09 4.45 -3.74
N ILE A 270 12.10 3.65 -4.15
CA ILE A 270 11.04 4.07 -5.06
C ILE A 270 9.66 3.76 -4.49
N GLU A 271 8.73 4.70 -4.63
CA GLU A 271 7.34 4.55 -4.25
C GLU A 271 6.56 3.91 -5.40
N MET A 272 6.23 2.63 -5.23
CA MET A 272 5.58 1.85 -6.29
C MET A 272 4.05 1.84 -6.20
N MET A 273 3.49 2.31 -5.09
CA MET A 273 2.07 2.23 -4.83
C MET A 273 1.63 3.34 -3.88
N SER A 274 0.50 3.95 -4.22
CA SER A 274 -0.20 4.91 -3.39
C SER A 274 -1.72 4.81 -3.57
N MET A 275 -2.48 5.75 -2.99
CA MET A 275 -3.91 5.85 -3.29
C MET A 275 -4.17 6.03 -4.79
N HIS A 276 -3.19 6.48 -5.57
CA HIS A 276 -3.32 6.65 -7.00
C HIS A 276 -3.27 5.35 -7.80
N GLY A 277 -2.73 4.26 -7.27
CA GLY A 277 -2.63 3.01 -8.03
C GLY A 277 -1.46 2.15 -7.59
N THR A 278 -1.36 0.98 -8.22
CA THR A 278 -0.28 0.02 -7.99
C THR A 278 0.56 -0.10 -9.26
N PHE A 279 1.86 0.19 -9.19
CA PHE A 279 2.68 0.47 -10.37
C PHE A 279 3.93 -0.41 -10.43
N GLU A 280 3.76 -1.74 -10.49
CA GLU A 280 4.89 -2.68 -10.63
C GLU A 280 5.80 -2.35 -11.82
N TRP A 281 5.24 -1.80 -12.91
CA TRP A 281 6.02 -1.37 -14.07
C TRP A 281 7.10 -0.34 -13.73
N PHE A 282 6.85 0.54 -12.76
CA PHE A 282 7.79 1.59 -12.36
C PHE A 282 9.03 0.96 -11.74
N VAL A 283 8.83 -0.03 -10.86
CA VAL A 283 9.92 -0.83 -10.29
C VAL A 283 10.76 -1.48 -11.38
N ARG A 284 10.10 -2.14 -12.34
CA ARG A 284 10.79 -2.82 -13.45
C ARG A 284 11.62 -1.85 -14.28
N GLN A 285 11.17 -0.61 -14.50
CA GLN A 285 11.97 0.39 -15.21
C GLN A 285 13.30 0.67 -14.49
N TYR A 286 13.30 0.85 -13.17
CA TYR A 286 14.53 1.07 -12.40
C TYR A 286 15.43 -0.18 -12.40
N LEU A 287 14.88 -1.34 -12.03
CA LEU A 287 15.68 -2.55 -11.85
C LEU A 287 16.29 -3.07 -13.15
N SER A 288 15.52 -3.10 -14.24
CA SER A 288 16.00 -3.55 -15.56
C SER A 288 17.08 -2.63 -16.17
N HIS A 289 17.23 -1.41 -15.66
CA HIS A 289 18.29 -0.47 -16.06
C HIS A 289 19.45 -0.40 -15.06
N GLY A 290 19.50 -1.33 -14.10
CA GLY A 290 20.62 -1.51 -13.19
C GLY A 290 20.59 -0.63 -11.94
N HIS A 291 19.51 0.14 -11.73
CA HIS A 291 19.35 0.91 -10.50
C HIS A 291 19.13 -0.02 -9.31
N GLN A 292 19.72 0.35 -8.17
CA GLN A 292 19.64 -0.44 -6.94
C GLN A 292 18.76 0.27 -5.94
N VAL A 293 17.46 -0.02 -6.07
CA VAL A 293 16.40 0.65 -5.33
C VAL A 293 15.61 -0.33 -4.47
N GLY A 294 15.29 0.09 -3.26
CA GLY A 294 14.34 -0.58 -2.38
C GLY A 294 12.91 -0.17 -2.72
N LEU A 295 11.96 -1.01 -2.35
CA LEU A 295 10.54 -0.76 -2.61
C LEU A 295 9.88 -0.20 -1.37
N VAL A 296 9.09 0.85 -1.56
CA VAL A 296 8.22 1.42 -0.54
C VAL A 296 6.85 1.73 -1.17
N ALA A 297 5.84 1.86 -0.32
CA ALA A 297 4.54 2.39 -0.66
C ALA A 297 4.19 3.48 0.35
N ALA A 298 3.35 4.42 -0.03
CA ALA A 298 2.92 5.52 0.81
C ALA A 298 1.46 5.87 0.50
N SER A 299 0.82 6.74 1.27
CA SER A 299 -0.60 7.01 1.00
C SER A 299 -0.81 7.94 -0.18
N ASP A 300 0.03 8.96 -0.32
CA ASP A 300 -0.22 10.17 -1.11
C ASP A 300 -1.58 10.80 -0.74
N ASP A 301 -1.92 10.76 0.56
CA ASP A 301 -3.23 11.17 1.05
C ASP A 301 -3.39 12.69 1.08
N HIS A 302 -4.51 13.19 0.55
CA HIS A 302 -4.89 14.61 0.55
C HIS A 302 -5.94 14.98 1.61
N LEU A 303 -6.25 14.07 2.55
CA LEU A 303 -7.26 14.26 3.59
C LEU A 303 -6.66 14.54 4.99
N SER A 304 -5.34 14.64 5.10
CA SER A 304 -4.59 14.61 6.37
C SER A 304 -4.79 13.33 7.18
N HIS A 305 -5.00 12.20 6.51
CA HIS A 305 -5.20 10.86 7.07
C HIS A 305 -4.09 9.87 6.64
N PRO A 306 -2.79 10.21 6.80
CA PRO A 306 -1.70 9.35 6.32
C PRO A 306 -1.76 7.94 6.92
N GLY A 307 -1.42 6.94 6.10
CA GLY A 307 -1.35 5.52 6.46
C GLY A 307 -2.70 4.80 6.71
N TYR A 308 -3.81 5.51 6.89
CA TYR A 308 -5.13 4.88 7.13
C TYR A 308 -6.31 5.75 6.69
N SER A 309 -6.29 6.19 5.43
CA SER A 309 -7.34 7.01 4.83
C SER A 309 -8.40 6.20 4.09
N ALA A 310 -9.61 6.74 4.02
CA ALA A 310 -10.63 6.26 3.10
C ALA A 310 -10.51 6.97 1.75
N PRO A 311 -10.49 6.23 0.63
CA PRO A 311 -10.44 6.85 -0.69
C PRO A 311 -11.68 7.73 -0.96
N ASN A 312 -11.45 8.90 -1.57
CA ASN A 312 -12.50 9.87 -1.86
C ASN A 312 -13.04 9.75 -3.30
N ARG A 313 -14.16 10.43 -3.61
CA ARG A 313 -14.90 10.26 -4.87
C ARG A 313 -14.19 10.81 -6.11
N ASN A 314 -13.41 11.88 -5.96
CA ASN A 314 -13.00 12.74 -7.06
C ASN A 314 -11.51 12.61 -7.42
N SER A 315 -10.77 11.75 -6.71
CA SER A 315 -9.38 11.41 -7.01
C SER A 315 -9.31 9.97 -7.48
N LEU A 316 -8.29 9.65 -8.28
CA LEU A 316 -7.88 8.26 -8.51
C LEU A 316 -7.43 7.71 -7.15
N ALA A 317 -8.37 7.11 -6.42
CA ALA A 317 -8.24 6.76 -5.01
C ALA A 317 -8.67 5.31 -4.78
N GLN A 318 -7.68 4.43 -4.68
CA GLN A 318 -7.76 3.13 -4.00
C GLN A 318 -7.27 3.31 -2.55
N ARG A 319 -7.23 2.22 -1.77
CA ARG A 319 -6.63 2.27 -0.43
C ARG A 319 -5.17 2.73 -0.53
N GLY A 320 -4.75 3.66 0.33
CA GLY A 320 -3.37 4.15 0.37
C GLY A 320 -2.35 3.05 0.70
N GLY A 321 -1.11 3.24 0.25
CA GLY A 321 0.00 2.35 0.53
C GLY A 321 0.62 2.55 1.90
N LEU A 322 1.47 1.62 2.30
CA LEU A 322 2.22 1.73 3.55
C LEU A 322 3.62 1.11 3.40
N GLY A 323 4.62 1.83 3.92
CA GLY A 323 5.99 1.41 3.92
C GLY A 323 6.31 0.63 5.20
N ALA A 324 7.02 -0.47 5.04
CA ALA A 324 7.65 -1.18 6.15
C ALA A 324 9.16 -0.96 6.11
N VAL A 325 9.75 -0.59 7.24
CA VAL A 325 11.20 -0.42 7.40
C VAL A 325 11.69 -1.37 8.48
N MET A 326 12.72 -2.18 8.15
CA MET A 326 13.33 -3.11 9.08
C MET A 326 14.56 -2.49 9.75
N ALA A 327 14.43 -2.10 11.01
CA ALA A 327 15.48 -1.45 11.78
C ALA A 327 15.68 -2.12 13.16
N PRO A 328 16.88 -2.02 13.77
CA PRO A 328 17.15 -2.61 15.09
C PRO A 328 16.35 -1.96 16.22
N GLU A 329 15.98 -0.69 16.07
CA GLU A 329 15.25 0.09 17.07
C GLU A 329 14.40 1.19 16.44
N ARG A 330 13.45 1.72 17.23
CA ARG A 330 12.57 2.81 16.83
C ARG A 330 13.25 4.16 17.10
N SER A 331 14.29 4.47 16.32
CA SER A 331 14.97 5.76 16.37
C SER A 331 15.07 6.39 14.98
N ARG A 332 15.17 7.72 14.95
CA ARG A 332 15.31 8.52 13.73
C ARG A 332 16.47 8.03 12.88
N ASP A 333 17.64 7.84 13.48
CA ASP A 333 18.81 7.38 12.74
C ASP A 333 18.67 5.93 12.26
N ALA A 334 18.21 5.01 13.11
CA ALA A 334 18.09 3.61 12.72
C ALA A 334 17.08 3.38 11.59
N ILE A 335 15.95 4.09 11.61
CA ILE A 335 14.94 4.00 10.55
C ILE A 335 15.44 4.70 9.27
N PHE A 336 16.06 5.87 9.37
CA PHE A 336 16.60 6.57 8.20
C PHE A 336 17.74 5.76 7.54
N ASP A 337 18.64 5.18 8.32
CA ASP A 337 19.71 4.30 7.83
C ASP A 337 19.13 3.07 7.15
N ALA A 338 18.12 2.42 7.74
CA ALA A 338 17.45 1.29 7.12
C ALA A 338 16.76 1.65 5.79
N MET A 339 16.20 2.85 5.65
CA MET A 339 15.70 3.37 4.37
C MET A 339 16.84 3.57 3.36
N LYS A 340 17.95 4.21 3.75
CA LYS A 340 19.14 4.38 2.89
C LYS A 340 19.74 3.05 2.45
N GLU A 341 19.68 2.04 3.31
CA GLU A 341 20.14 0.67 3.07
C GLU A 341 19.10 -0.20 2.34
N ARG A 342 17.92 0.35 1.99
CA ARG A 342 16.84 -0.36 1.27
C ARG A 342 16.25 -1.54 2.03
N ARG A 343 16.38 -1.57 3.35
CA ARG A 343 15.79 -2.61 4.22
C ARG A 343 14.31 -2.36 4.41
N THR A 344 13.59 -2.25 3.30
CA THR A 344 12.19 -1.86 3.24
C THR A 344 11.38 -2.89 2.47
N TYR A 345 10.06 -2.83 2.59
CA TYR A 345 9.15 -3.47 1.67
C TYR A 345 7.84 -2.69 1.60
N ALA A 346 7.10 -2.87 0.51
CA ALA A 346 5.88 -2.13 0.21
C ALA A 346 4.64 -2.98 0.52
N THR A 347 3.57 -2.37 1.01
CA THR A 347 2.25 -3.01 1.11
C THR A 347 1.13 -2.09 0.62
N THR A 348 -0.01 -2.67 0.28
CA THR A 348 -1.24 -1.93 -0.09
C THR A 348 -2.02 -1.43 1.14
N GLY A 349 -1.32 -1.06 2.21
CA GLY A 349 -1.90 -0.55 3.46
C GLY A 349 -2.19 -1.60 4.54
N ASP A 350 -2.18 -2.90 4.22
CA ASP A 350 -2.22 -3.97 5.22
C ASP A 350 -0.82 -4.20 5.79
N ARG A 351 -0.72 -4.30 7.12
CA ARG A 351 0.55 -4.52 7.84
C ARG A 351 0.97 -5.99 7.80
N ILE A 352 1.26 -6.49 6.60
CA ILE A 352 1.73 -7.85 6.33
C ILE A 352 3.19 -7.97 6.77
N ILE A 353 3.54 -8.99 7.55
CA ILE A 353 4.95 -9.26 7.88
C ILE A 353 5.55 -10.06 6.73
N LEU A 354 6.62 -9.55 6.14
CA LEU A 354 7.35 -10.17 5.04
C LEU A 354 8.84 -10.14 5.35
N ASP A 355 9.48 -11.30 5.32
CA ASP A 355 10.94 -11.43 5.38
C ASP A 355 11.41 -12.38 4.29
N VAL A 356 12.46 -11.98 3.57
CA VAL A 356 13.01 -12.70 2.43
C VAL A 356 14.53 -12.59 2.46
N THR A 357 15.19 -13.72 2.23
CA THR A 357 16.63 -13.79 2.08
C THR A 357 17.02 -14.55 0.82
N VAL A 358 18.16 -14.18 0.25
CA VAL A 358 18.84 -14.94 -0.80
C VAL A 358 20.23 -15.29 -0.28
N ASN A 359 20.52 -16.59 -0.17
CA ASN A 359 21.76 -17.10 0.44
C ASN A 359 22.03 -16.47 1.82
N GLY A 360 20.99 -16.32 2.64
CA GLY A 360 21.05 -15.68 3.96
C GLY A 360 21.20 -14.15 3.96
N THR A 361 21.27 -13.52 2.78
CA THR A 361 21.34 -12.05 2.63
C THR A 361 19.92 -11.48 2.56
N GLY A 362 19.58 -10.54 3.44
CA GLY A 362 18.23 -9.96 3.53
C GLY A 362 17.89 -8.91 2.47
N MET A 363 16.60 -8.57 2.41
CA MET A 363 16.02 -7.55 1.51
C MET A 363 16.83 -6.24 1.42
N GLY A 364 16.99 -5.71 0.20
CA GLY A 364 17.69 -4.46 -0.10
C GLY A 364 19.20 -4.54 -0.21
N GLN A 365 19.77 -5.71 0.06
CA GLN A 365 21.21 -5.95 0.15
C GLN A 365 21.74 -6.75 -1.06
N ARG A 366 23.07 -6.90 -1.12
CA ARG A 366 23.77 -7.69 -2.14
C ARG A 366 24.44 -8.89 -1.51
N ALA A 367 24.09 -10.08 -2.00
CA ALA A 367 24.76 -11.33 -1.70
C ALA A 367 26.01 -11.50 -2.58
N ASP A 368 26.98 -12.26 -2.08
CA ASP A 368 28.10 -12.72 -2.89
C ASP A 368 27.62 -13.58 -4.07
N TYR A 369 28.42 -13.61 -5.13
CA TYR A 369 28.11 -14.45 -6.29
C TYR A 369 28.04 -15.94 -5.88
N ALA A 370 27.00 -16.62 -6.35
CA ALA A 370 26.83 -18.05 -6.21
C ALA A 370 26.11 -18.63 -7.43
N ASP A 371 26.53 -19.82 -7.85
CA ASP A 371 25.90 -20.59 -8.93
C ASP A 371 24.56 -21.17 -8.48
N GLU A 372 24.50 -21.68 -7.25
CA GLU A 372 23.28 -22.13 -6.60
C GLU A 372 22.78 -21.04 -5.65
N ARG A 373 21.50 -20.69 -5.74
CA ARG A 373 20.90 -19.61 -4.97
C ARG A 373 19.67 -20.11 -4.25
N SER A 374 19.75 -20.18 -2.92
CA SER A 374 18.62 -20.47 -2.05
C SER A 374 17.87 -19.18 -1.77
N VAL A 375 16.60 -19.12 -2.16
CA VAL A 375 15.68 -18.06 -1.76
C VAL A 375 14.76 -18.61 -0.69
N GLU A 376 14.76 -17.97 0.48
CA GLU A 376 13.94 -18.35 1.62
C GLU A 376 13.10 -17.15 2.08
N GLY A 377 11.87 -17.39 2.51
CA GLY A 377 11.07 -16.32 3.06
C GLY A 377 9.88 -16.80 3.87
N ARG A 378 9.32 -15.86 4.63
CA ARG A 378 8.14 -16.06 5.46
C ARG A 378 7.18 -14.89 5.29
N VAL A 379 5.90 -15.22 5.24
CA VAL A 379 4.80 -14.27 5.08
C VAL A 379 3.77 -14.52 6.17
N ILE A 380 3.49 -13.49 6.99
CA ILE A 380 2.43 -13.52 8.00
C ILE A 380 1.41 -12.45 7.65
N GLY A 381 0.24 -12.88 7.21
CA GLY A 381 -0.82 -12.03 6.68
C GLY A 381 -1.85 -11.59 7.73
N THR A 382 -2.46 -10.44 7.45
CA THR A 382 -3.71 -9.94 8.06
C THR A 382 -4.94 -10.80 7.71
N ALA A 383 -4.83 -11.57 6.63
CA ALA A 383 -5.82 -12.43 6.01
C ALA A 383 -5.11 -13.63 5.37
N PRO A 384 -5.82 -14.71 5.00
CA PRO A 384 -5.20 -15.86 4.36
C PRO A 384 -4.35 -15.49 3.14
N ILE A 385 -3.18 -16.09 3.03
CA ILE A 385 -2.28 -15.92 1.89
C ILE A 385 -2.90 -16.65 0.71
N GLU A 386 -3.00 -15.94 -0.41
CA GLU A 386 -3.51 -16.48 -1.65
C GLU A 386 -2.37 -17.07 -2.47
N SER A 387 -1.31 -16.29 -2.69
CA SER A 387 -0.15 -16.71 -3.44
C SER A 387 1.12 -15.97 -3.03
N VAL A 388 2.24 -16.65 -3.27
CA VAL A 388 3.59 -16.08 -3.24
C VAL A 388 4.19 -16.29 -4.63
N THR A 389 4.78 -15.25 -5.21
CA THR A 389 5.50 -15.30 -6.49
C THR A 389 6.93 -14.82 -6.26
N LEU A 390 7.92 -15.63 -6.65
CA LEU A 390 9.32 -15.24 -6.70
C LEU A 390 9.65 -14.77 -8.12
N LEU A 391 10.18 -13.57 -8.23
CA LEU A 391 10.64 -12.97 -9.47
C LEU A 391 12.17 -12.89 -9.47
N ARG A 392 12.76 -13.22 -10.62
CA ARG A 392 14.18 -13.00 -10.93
C ARG A 392 14.25 -12.14 -12.18
N ASN A 393 14.90 -10.99 -12.10
CA ASN A 393 15.03 -10.07 -13.23
C ASN A 393 13.67 -9.74 -13.87
N ASP A 394 12.69 -9.41 -13.02
CA ASP A 394 11.27 -9.13 -13.35
C ASP A 394 10.45 -10.31 -13.91
N GLU A 395 11.07 -11.47 -14.13
CA GLU A 395 10.41 -12.67 -14.63
C GLU A 395 10.03 -13.62 -13.47
N PRO A 396 8.78 -14.11 -13.41
CA PRO A 396 8.37 -15.05 -12.38
C PRO A 396 9.00 -16.43 -12.62
N ILE A 397 9.91 -16.84 -11.73
CA ILE A 397 10.59 -18.14 -11.82
C ILE A 397 9.92 -19.22 -10.96
N TRP A 398 9.16 -18.80 -9.95
CA TRP A 398 8.41 -19.71 -9.07
C TRP A 398 7.16 -19.03 -8.52
N SER A 399 6.10 -19.81 -8.34
CA SER A 399 4.88 -19.35 -7.68
C SER A 399 4.17 -20.50 -6.99
N GLU A 400 3.67 -20.24 -5.78
CA GLU A 400 2.85 -21.15 -5.02
C GLU A 400 1.52 -20.52 -4.64
N THR A 401 0.44 -21.30 -4.72
CA THR A 401 -0.92 -20.88 -4.38
C THR A 401 -1.41 -21.63 -3.15
N TYR A 402 -1.77 -20.88 -2.11
CA TYR A 402 -2.16 -21.39 -0.79
C TYR A 402 -3.67 -21.27 -0.55
N GLY A 403 -4.30 -20.26 -1.15
CA GLY A 403 -5.72 -19.94 -0.95
C GLY A 403 -6.68 -20.63 -1.92
N VAL A 404 -6.20 -21.42 -2.88
CA VAL A 404 -7.02 -21.98 -3.98
C VAL A 404 -7.20 -23.48 -3.84
N GLY A 405 -8.44 -23.93 -3.64
CA GLY A 405 -8.71 -25.36 -3.44
C GLY A 405 -8.54 -26.15 -4.74
N ARG A 406 -7.78 -27.25 -4.72
CA ARG A 406 -7.64 -28.21 -5.85
C ARG A 406 -8.38 -29.54 -5.65
N GLY A 407 -9.03 -29.74 -4.50
CA GLY A 407 -9.71 -30.98 -4.09
C GLY A 407 -11.17 -31.17 -4.58
N ARG A 408 -11.82 -32.24 -4.11
CA ARG A 408 -13.21 -32.60 -4.49
C ARG A 408 -14.20 -31.50 -4.08
N PRO A 409 -15.18 -31.12 -4.92
CA PRO A 409 -16.11 -30.06 -4.58
C PRO A 409 -16.92 -30.37 -3.31
N ALA A 410 -17.05 -29.38 -2.43
CA ALA A 410 -17.94 -29.48 -1.27
C ALA A 410 -19.36 -29.03 -1.64
N ASP A 411 -20.35 -29.40 -0.82
CA ASP A 411 -21.75 -28.98 -1.03
C ASP A 411 -21.94 -27.45 -0.92
N ARG A 412 -21.02 -26.80 -0.18
CA ARG A 412 -20.94 -25.36 0.03
C ARG A 412 -19.49 -24.91 -0.10
N GLU A 413 -19.23 -23.95 -0.97
CA GLU A 413 -17.88 -23.47 -1.29
C GLU A 413 -17.81 -21.96 -1.36
N GLU A 414 -16.61 -21.41 -1.17
CA GLU A 414 -16.32 -20.00 -1.41
C GLU A 414 -15.60 -19.83 -2.74
N TRP A 415 -15.99 -18.80 -3.49
CA TRP A 415 -15.46 -18.48 -4.80
C TRP A 415 -15.10 -17.00 -4.84
N LEU A 416 -13.99 -16.69 -5.50
CA LEU A 416 -13.55 -15.32 -5.70
C LEU A 416 -13.60 -14.99 -7.19
N LEU A 417 -14.38 -13.97 -7.53
CA LEU A 417 -14.41 -13.34 -8.84
C LEU A 417 -13.60 -12.05 -8.77
N SER A 418 -12.49 -11.99 -9.48
CA SER A 418 -11.54 -10.90 -9.41
C SER A 418 -11.46 -10.14 -10.73
N PHE A 419 -11.42 -8.81 -10.64
CA PHE A 419 -11.25 -7.89 -11.75
C PHE A 419 -9.87 -7.25 -11.65
N PHE A 420 -9.04 -7.36 -12.68
CA PHE A 420 -7.70 -6.78 -12.71
C PHE A 420 -7.58 -5.88 -13.94
N SER A 421 -6.87 -4.76 -13.79
CA SER A 421 -6.46 -3.93 -14.92
C SER A 421 -5.01 -3.52 -14.81
N ASP A 422 -4.26 -3.63 -15.90
CA ASP A 422 -2.90 -3.13 -15.94
C ASP A 422 -2.88 -1.59 -15.94
N ALA A 423 -1.82 -0.99 -15.37
CA ALA A 423 -1.61 0.45 -15.31
C ALA A 423 -0.31 0.90 -15.98
N THR A 424 0.36 0.02 -16.72
CA THR A 424 1.62 0.33 -17.40
C THR A 424 1.42 1.40 -18.48
N PRO A 425 2.12 2.55 -18.43
CA PRO A 425 2.03 3.55 -19.49
C PRO A 425 2.44 2.97 -20.85
N LEU A 426 1.64 3.22 -21.89
CA LEU A 426 1.90 2.74 -23.25
C LEU A 426 3.16 3.38 -23.86
N HIS A 427 3.50 4.59 -23.43
CA HIS A 427 4.64 5.36 -23.91
C HIS A 427 5.59 5.69 -22.76
N ALA A 428 6.89 5.59 -23.02
CA ALA A 428 7.91 5.99 -22.05
C ALA A 428 7.76 7.47 -21.67
N GLY A 429 7.78 7.76 -20.37
CA GLY A 429 7.59 9.11 -19.84
C GLY A 429 6.13 9.61 -19.84
N ASP A 430 5.16 8.75 -20.13
CA ASP A 430 3.73 9.04 -19.97
C ASP A 430 3.24 8.68 -18.56
N ALA A 431 2.06 9.18 -18.19
CA ALA A 431 1.39 8.81 -16.94
C ALA A 431 0.60 7.50 -17.09
N PRO A 432 0.38 6.74 -16.00
CA PRO A 432 -0.52 5.58 -16.00
C PRO A 432 -1.95 5.95 -16.40
N ARG A 433 -2.70 5.05 -17.06
CA ARG A 433 -4.14 5.23 -17.39
C ARG A 433 -4.98 5.70 -16.19
N GLY A 434 -6.16 6.25 -16.45
CA GLY A 434 -7.20 6.41 -15.42
C GLY A 434 -7.81 5.06 -14.97
N TRP A 435 -8.83 5.11 -14.11
CA TRP A 435 -9.52 3.93 -13.63
C TRP A 435 -10.12 3.10 -14.76
N ARG A 436 -9.93 1.78 -14.65
CA ARG A 436 -10.75 0.80 -15.34
C ARG A 436 -12.00 0.53 -14.49
N HIS A 437 -13.17 0.90 -15.00
CA HIS A 437 -14.44 0.62 -14.32
C HIS A 437 -14.94 -0.79 -14.62
N TRP A 438 -15.40 -1.47 -13.58
CA TRP A 438 -16.07 -2.77 -13.63
C TRP A 438 -17.45 -2.65 -12.99
N ARG A 439 -18.50 -2.56 -13.80
CA ARG A 439 -19.87 -2.41 -13.31
C ARG A 439 -20.84 -3.24 -14.11
N GLY A 440 -21.89 -3.72 -13.44
CA GLY A 440 -22.98 -4.43 -14.09
C GLY A 440 -23.66 -5.44 -13.19
N GLN A 441 -24.22 -6.48 -13.83
CA GLN A 441 -24.99 -7.53 -13.16
C GLN A 441 -24.26 -8.87 -13.17
N LEU A 442 -24.29 -9.55 -12.04
CA LEU A 442 -23.83 -10.91 -11.85
C LEU A 442 -25.02 -11.84 -11.63
N ARG A 443 -25.04 -12.99 -12.31
CA ARG A 443 -26.02 -14.07 -12.10
C ARG A 443 -25.34 -15.41 -11.93
N VAL A 444 -25.71 -16.13 -10.89
CA VAL A 444 -25.27 -17.51 -10.64
C VAL A 444 -26.26 -18.48 -11.27
N ASN A 445 -25.75 -19.42 -12.08
CA ASN A 445 -26.55 -20.43 -12.77
C ASN A 445 -26.08 -21.82 -12.32
N GLY A 446 -27.02 -22.72 -12.02
CA GLY A 446 -26.69 -24.10 -11.63
C GLY A 446 -26.06 -24.25 -10.25
N ALA A 447 -26.10 -23.20 -9.42
CA ALA A 447 -25.76 -23.18 -7.99
C ALA A 447 -26.63 -22.12 -7.30
N VAL A 448 -26.69 -22.13 -5.97
CA VAL A 448 -27.36 -21.10 -5.17
C VAL A 448 -26.30 -20.14 -4.63
N LEU A 449 -26.47 -18.85 -4.86
CA LEU A 449 -25.71 -17.80 -4.19
C LEU A 449 -26.29 -17.61 -2.80
N GLU A 450 -25.51 -17.86 -1.75
CA GLU A 450 -25.95 -17.67 -0.36
C GLU A 450 -25.56 -16.30 0.19
N GLY A 451 -24.43 -15.76 -0.27
CA GLY A 451 -23.93 -14.45 0.14
C GLY A 451 -22.81 -13.98 -0.76
N ILE A 452 -22.64 -12.67 -0.82
CA ILE A 452 -21.63 -11.99 -1.63
C ILE A 452 -21.10 -10.76 -0.89
N THR A 453 -19.79 -10.53 -0.96
CA THR A 453 -19.11 -9.37 -0.37
C THR A 453 -18.00 -8.88 -1.30
N GLY A 454 -17.74 -7.57 -1.31
CA GLY A 454 -16.51 -7.02 -1.90
C GLY A 454 -15.31 -7.22 -0.96
N THR A 455 -14.15 -7.57 -1.49
CA THR A 455 -12.91 -7.73 -0.70
C THR A 455 -12.07 -6.46 -0.65
N ASP A 456 -12.03 -5.71 -1.75
CA ASP A 456 -11.39 -4.40 -1.87
C ASP A 456 -12.42 -3.33 -2.27
N PHE A 457 -13.46 -3.19 -1.45
CA PHE A 457 -14.54 -2.20 -1.60
C PHE A 457 -14.37 -1.14 -0.51
N VAL A 458 -13.33 -0.33 -0.67
CA VAL A 458 -12.88 0.67 0.31
C VAL A 458 -13.37 2.09 0.00
N ASN A 459 -13.85 2.34 -1.23
CA ASN A 459 -14.39 3.62 -1.66
C ASN A 459 -15.93 3.54 -1.74
N PRO A 460 -16.66 3.91 -0.67
CA PRO A 460 -18.13 3.81 -0.62
C PRO A 460 -18.84 4.78 -1.59
N THR A 461 -18.11 5.64 -2.30
CA THR A 461 -18.69 6.61 -3.23
C THR A 461 -18.62 6.17 -4.69
N THR A 462 -17.73 5.23 -5.01
CA THR A 462 -17.51 4.73 -6.38
C THR A 462 -17.67 3.22 -6.51
N GLN A 463 -17.67 2.51 -5.38
CA GLN A 463 -17.85 1.06 -5.31
C GLN A 463 -19.14 0.73 -4.57
N ASP A 464 -19.91 -0.22 -5.09
CA ASP A 464 -21.20 -0.63 -4.53
C ASP A 464 -21.50 -2.09 -4.86
N LEU A 465 -22.24 -2.75 -3.97
CA LEU A 465 -22.64 -4.14 -4.10
C LEU A 465 -24.06 -4.33 -3.53
N GLU A 466 -25.00 -4.60 -4.43
CA GLU A 466 -26.39 -4.86 -4.09
C GLU A 466 -26.70 -6.36 -4.32
N TYR A 467 -26.83 -7.11 -3.24
CA TYR A 467 -27.19 -8.54 -3.31
C TYR A 467 -28.68 -8.72 -3.66
N GLU A 468 -28.97 -9.52 -4.70
CA GLU A 468 -30.32 -9.80 -5.18
C GLU A 468 -30.68 -11.30 -5.04
N PRO A 469 -31.03 -11.80 -3.84
CA PRO A 469 -31.34 -13.22 -3.61
C PRO A 469 -32.44 -13.75 -4.54
N GLY A 470 -33.48 -12.94 -4.81
CA GLY A 470 -34.59 -13.31 -5.69
C GLY A 470 -34.19 -13.53 -7.16
N ARG A 471 -32.99 -13.07 -7.55
CA ARG A 471 -32.42 -13.24 -8.89
C ARG A 471 -31.20 -14.17 -8.90
N ASN A 472 -30.83 -14.71 -7.73
CA ASN A 472 -29.63 -15.52 -7.54
C ASN A 472 -28.38 -14.80 -8.07
N GLY A 473 -28.24 -13.52 -7.73
CA GLY A 473 -27.26 -12.62 -8.34
C GLY A 473 -27.01 -11.37 -7.52
N ALA A 474 -26.29 -10.42 -8.10
CA ALA A 474 -26.01 -9.13 -7.51
C ALA A 474 -25.76 -8.07 -8.59
N ARG A 475 -25.99 -6.80 -8.25
CA ARG A 475 -25.46 -5.66 -9.01
C ARG A 475 -24.20 -5.17 -8.32
N PHE A 476 -23.19 -4.77 -9.09
CA PHE A 476 -21.93 -4.29 -8.54
C PHE A 476 -21.31 -3.17 -9.36
N ALA A 477 -20.48 -2.37 -8.71
CA ALA A 477 -19.54 -1.43 -9.31
C ALA A 477 -18.23 -1.46 -8.53
N THR A 478 -17.10 -1.55 -9.24
CA THR A 478 -15.76 -1.39 -8.68
C THR A 478 -14.80 -0.82 -9.73
N ASN A 479 -13.61 -0.40 -9.31
CA ASN A 479 -12.59 0.23 -10.15
C ASN A 479 -11.24 -0.41 -9.87
N THR A 480 -10.38 -0.48 -10.88
CA THR A 480 -8.99 -0.94 -10.72
C THR A 480 -8.03 -0.04 -11.49
N ARG A 481 -6.78 0.01 -11.02
CA ARG A 481 -5.64 0.70 -11.66
C ARG A 481 -4.32 0.07 -11.19
N GLY A 482 -3.91 -1.00 -11.88
CA GLY A 482 -2.70 -1.76 -11.58
C GLY A 482 -2.85 -2.78 -10.45
N ASP A 483 -4.05 -2.88 -9.89
CA ASP A 483 -4.43 -3.71 -8.76
C ASP A 483 -5.61 -4.63 -9.12
N THR A 484 -6.14 -5.33 -8.12
CA THR A 484 -7.29 -6.20 -8.26
C THR A 484 -8.36 -5.86 -7.24
N SER A 485 -9.61 -5.79 -7.67
CA SER A 485 -10.77 -5.73 -6.78
C SER A 485 -11.65 -6.95 -7.03
N SER A 486 -12.16 -7.59 -5.97
CA SER A 486 -12.87 -8.87 -6.09
C SER A 486 -14.20 -8.93 -5.36
N LEU A 487 -15.04 -9.87 -5.81
CA LEU A 487 -16.28 -10.32 -5.20
C LEU A 487 -16.09 -11.73 -4.63
N ARG A 488 -16.21 -11.87 -3.30
CA ARG A 488 -16.24 -13.15 -2.61
C ARG A 488 -17.67 -13.65 -2.51
N MET A 489 -17.92 -14.84 -3.02
CA MET A 489 -19.24 -15.47 -3.05
C MET A 489 -19.22 -16.76 -2.26
N THR A 490 -20.28 -16.99 -1.48
CA THR A 490 -20.59 -18.31 -0.94
C THR A 490 -21.63 -18.96 -1.85
N LEU A 491 -21.29 -20.14 -2.38
CA LEU A 491 -22.16 -20.89 -3.27
C LEU A 491 -22.50 -22.26 -2.67
N SER A 492 -23.72 -22.74 -2.87
CA SER A 492 -24.15 -24.09 -2.50
C SER A 492 -24.91 -24.81 -3.60
N GLY A 493 -25.04 -26.14 -3.49
CA GLY A 493 -25.75 -26.96 -4.47
C GLY A 493 -25.13 -26.87 -5.88
N ILE A 494 -23.79 -26.78 -5.94
CA ILE A 494 -23.03 -26.51 -7.16
C ILE A 494 -23.11 -27.71 -8.11
N ARG A 495 -23.81 -27.55 -9.23
CA ARG A 495 -23.89 -28.57 -10.29
C ARG A 495 -22.63 -28.55 -11.17
N PRO A 496 -22.29 -29.66 -11.84
CA PRO A 496 -21.16 -29.68 -12.79
C PRO A 496 -21.24 -28.65 -13.92
N SER A 497 -22.45 -28.20 -14.28
CA SER A 497 -22.70 -27.17 -15.30
C SER A 497 -22.83 -25.75 -14.73
N ALA A 498 -22.52 -25.55 -13.46
CA ALA A 498 -22.66 -24.26 -12.80
C ALA A 498 -21.76 -23.20 -13.45
N SER A 499 -22.27 -21.98 -13.55
CA SER A 499 -21.54 -20.86 -14.15
C SER A 499 -22.01 -19.52 -13.60
N ILE A 500 -21.11 -18.56 -13.59
CA ILE A 500 -21.40 -17.15 -13.34
C ILE A 500 -21.53 -16.45 -14.70
N THR A 501 -22.61 -15.71 -14.88
CA THR A 501 -22.79 -14.82 -16.03
C THR A 501 -22.66 -13.38 -15.55
N LEU A 502 -21.79 -12.62 -16.20
CA LEU A 502 -21.60 -11.20 -16.01
C LEU A 502 -22.19 -10.47 -17.22
N GLU A 503 -23.00 -9.46 -16.95
CA GLU A 503 -23.49 -8.49 -17.92
C GLU A 503 -22.85 -7.16 -17.53
N LEU A 504 -21.67 -6.88 -18.12
CA LEU A 504 -20.90 -5.68 -17.86
C LEU A 504 -21.43 -4.53 -18.71
N GLU A 505 -21.69 -3.41 -18.06
CA GLU A 505 -22.21 -2.19 -18.70
C GLU A 505 -21.08 -1.46 -19.45
N GLU A 506 -21.44 -0.65 -20.43
CA GLU A 506 -20.50 0.28 -21.04
C GLU A 506 -19.92 1.25 -19.99
N ALA A 507 -18.69 1.69 -20.18
CA ALA A 507 -18.04 2.67 -19.32
C ALA A 507 -17.00 3.48 -20.11
N ARG A 508 -16.41 4.48 -19.47
CA ARG A 508 -15.27 5.24 -20.00
C ARG A 508 -14.26 5.39 -18.90
N GLU A 509 -12.97 5.21 -19.19
CA GLU A 509 -11.92 5.46 -18.21
C GLU A 509 -12.02 6.90 -17.65
N THR A 510 -11.80 7.07 -16.35
CA THR A 510 -11.85 8.38 -15.66
C THR A 510 -10.70 8.56 -14.68
N GLY A 511 -10.44 9.81 -14.27
CA GLY A 511 -9.38 10.16 -13.30
C GLY A 511 -8.67 11.47 -13.61
N SER A 512 -7.99 12.05 -12.61
CA SER A 512 -7.07 13.18 -12.73
C SER A 512 -5.68 12.75 -13.24
N ALA A 513 -4.86 13.69 -13.73
CA ALA A 513 -3.56 13.43 -14.38
C ALA A 513 -3.62 12.39 -15.53
N PRO A 514 -4.40 12.67 -16.59
CA PRO A 514 -4.56 11.74 -17.70
C PRO A 514 -3.22 11.51 -18.43
N PRO A 515 -3.02 10.34 -19.06
CA PRO A 515 -1.90 10.15 -19.97
C PRO A 515 -1.89 11.24 -21.05
N PHE A 516 -0.72 11.75 -21.36
CA PHE A 516 -0.49 12.81 -22.33
C PHE A 516 -0.74 12.32 -23.76
N PHE A 517 -0.38 11.07 -24.05
CA PHE A 517 -0.40 10.53 -25.40
C PHE A 517 -1.64 9.66 -25.66
N ARG A 518 -2.14 8.96 -24.64
CA ARG A 518 -3.33 8.09 -24.77
C ARG A 518 -4.54 8.73 -24.08
N PRO A 519 -5.57 9.18 -24.81
CA PRO A 519 -6.80 9.67 -24.19
C PRO A 519 -7.53 8.54 -23.45
N PRO A 520 -8.39 8.87 -22.46
CA PRO A 520 -9.26 7.89 -21.81
C PRO A 520 -10.14 7.16 -22.84
N ALA A 521 -10.11 5.82 -22.80
CA ALA A 521 -10.81 4.96 -23.74
C ALA A 521 -12.23 4.63 -23.28
N ASP A 522 -13.12 4.46 -24.25
CA ASP A 522 -14.45 3.89 -24.04
C ASP A 522 -14.35 2.36 -23.90
N ILE A 523 -15.22 1.82 -23.08
CA ILE A 523 -15.28 0.42 -22.69
C ILE A 523 -16.65 -0.09 -23.10
N GLU A 524 -16.67 -0.99 -24.09
CA GLU A 524 -17.92 -1.56 -24.59
C GLU A 524 -18.59 -2.47 -23.54
N GLU A 525 -19.92 -2.52 -23.58
CA GLU A 525 -20.68 -3.53 -22.85
C GLU A 525 -20.26 -4.94 -23.27
N ARG A 526 -20.18 -5.85 -22.30
CA ARG A 526 -19.79 -7.24 -22.57
C ARG A 526 -20.54 -8.23 -21.70
N ARG A 527 -20.99 -9.32 -22.33
CA ARG A 527 -21.53 -10.48 -21.63
C ARG A 527 -20.48 -11.57 -21.52
N VAL A 528 -20.10 -11.93 -20.30
CA VAL A 528 -19.07 -12.93 -20.01
C VAL A 528 -19.69 -14.09 -19.24
N ARG A 529 -19.44 -15.32 -19.68
CA ARG A 529 -19.83 -16.53 -18.95
C ARG A 529 -18.59 -17.28 -18.45
N LEU A 530 -18.54 -17.52 -17.14
CA LEU A 530 -17.44 -18.17 -16.42
C LEU A 530 -17.96 -19.47 -15.81
N THR A 531 -17.48 -20.60 -16.31
CA THR A 531 -17.83 -21.92 -15.75
C THR A 531 -17.09 -22.13 -14.43
N LEU A 532 -17.77 -22.67 -13.43
CA LEU A 532 -17.11 -23.08 -12.18
C LEU A 532 -16.28 -24.33 -12.46
N SER A 533 -14.96 -24.19 -12.40
CA SER A 533 -14.00 -25.28 -12.65
C SER A 533 -13.01 -25.40 -11.51
N ALA A 534 -12.52 -26.61 -11.24
CA ALA A 534 -11.56 -26.85 -10.16
C ALA A 534 -10.23 -26.09 -10.36
N GLY A 535 -9.84 -25.80 -11.61
CA GLY A 535 -8.64 -25.02 -11.94
C GLY A 535 -8.88 -23.51 -11.99
N GLY A 536 -10.11 -23.05 -11.72
CA GLY A 536 -10.52 -21.69 -12.00
C GLY A 536 -10.71 -21.41 -13.51
N VAL A 537 -11.06 -20.17 -13.84
CA VAL A 537 -11.20 -19.68 -15.21
C VAL A 537 -10.68 -18.25 -15.27
N ALA A 538 -9.93 -17.93 -16.32
CA ALA A 538 -9.57 -16.56 -16.68
C ALA A 538 -10.19 -16.16 -18.02
N ARG A 539 -10.51 -14.88 -18.16
CA ARG A 539 -10.96 -14.25 -19.40
C ARG A 539 -10.25 -12.91 -19.56
N GLU A 540 -9.52 -12.78 -20.66
CA GLU A 540 -8.96 -11.50 -21.07
C GLU A 540 -10.10 -10.55 -21.49
N MET A 541 -9.98 -9.32 -21.01
CA MET A 541 -10.93 -8.23 -21.14
C MET A 541 -10.22 -6.96 -21.63
N GLY A 542 -9.10 -7.14 -22.31
CA GLY A 542 -8.26 -6.08 -22.84
C GLY A 542 -9.01 -5.06 -23.68
N ILE A 543 -8.50 -3.84 -23.62
CA ILE A 543 -8.86 -2.71 -24.47
C ILE A 543 -7.60 -2.19 -25.17
N ASP A 544 -7.76 -1.20 -26.06
CA ASP A 544 -6.63 -0.61 -26.76
C ASP A 544 -5.57 -0.04 -25.78
N GLY A 545 -4.32 -0.47 -25.96
CA GLY A 545 -3.18 -0.20 -25.10
C GLY A 545 -3.04 -1.08 -23.85
N TYR A 546 -4.08 -1.79 -23.42
CA TYR A 546 -4.09 -2.58 -22.18
C TYR A 546 -4.64 -3.99 -22.43
N PRO A 547 -3.85 -4.90 -23.01
CA PRO A 547 -4.30 -6.25 -23.36
C PRO A 547 -4.53 -7.14 -22.12
N ASP A 548 -3.87 -6.83 -21.00
CA ASP A 548 -3.81 -7.66 -19.79
C ASP A 548 -4.94 -7.42 -18.77
N ASP A 549 -5.87 -6.50 -19.07
CA ASP A 549 -7.11 -6.35 -18.31
C ASP A 549 -7.86 -7.67 -18.33
N ARG A 550 -8.24 -8.20 -17.17
CA ARG A 550 -8.80 -9.56 -17.11
C ARG A 550 -9.74 -9.77 -15.96
N ILE A 551 -10.56 -10.80 -16.10
CA ILE A 551 -11.43 -11.33 -15.05
C ILE A 551 -11.01 -12.76 -14.74
N THR A 552 -10.91 -13.09 -13.45
CA THR A 552 -10.65 -14.46 -13.01
C THR A 552 -11.71 -14.95 -12.03
N LEU A 553 -12.06 -16.22 -12.12
CA LEU A 553 -12.95 -16.91 -11.19
C LEU A 553 -12.20 -18.12 -10.61
N ARG A 554 -12.08 -18.18 -9.29
CA ARG A 554 -11.35 -19.25 -8.59
C ARG A 554 -12.05 -19.68 -7.32
N ARG A 555 -11.84 -20.94 -6.94
CA ARG A 555 -12.34 -21.48 -5.68
C ARG A 555 -11.40 -21.13 -4.54
N LEU A 556 -11.93 -20.66 -3.42
CA LEU A 556 -11.17 -20.39 -2.20
C LEU A 556 -11.14 -21.60 -1.26
N ILE A 557 -10.03 -21.79 -0.56
CA ILE A 557 -9.96 -22.67 0.60
C ILE A 557 -10.52 -21.93 1.80
N ARG A 558 -11.53 -22.52 2.44
CA ARG A 558 -12.06 -22.00 3.71
C ARG A 558 -10.95 -22.05 4.77
N ASN A 559 -10.63 -20.90 5.36
CA ASN A 559 -9.55 -20.74 6.35
C ASN A 559 -8.16 -21.12 5.80
N GLY A 560 -7.77 -20.58 4.64
CA GLY A 560 -6.40 -20.73 4.12
C GLY A 560 -5.33 -20.24 5.13
N PRO A 561 -4.07 -20.66 4.95
CA PRO A 561 -3.00 -20.33 5.90
C PRO A 561 -2.73 -18.83 5.93
N ARG A 562 -2.48 -18.29 7.12
CA ARG A 562 -2.07 -16.89 7.34
C ARG A 562 -0.58 -16.74 7.63
N ASP A 563 0.11 -17.84 7.89
CA ASP A 563 1.56 -17.92 8.06
C ASP A 563 2.07 -18.99 7.09
N VAL A 564 2.92 -18.59 6.15
CA VAL A 564 3.54 -19.49 5.18
C VAL A 564 5.03 -19.22 5.14
N SER A 565 5.81 -20.28 5.11
CA SER A 565 7.24 -20.24 4.83
C SER A 565 7.50 -20.95 3.51
N PHE A 566 8.42 -20.42 2.71
CA PHE A 566 8.80 -21.01 1.43
C PHE A 566 10.32 -21.04 1.27
N SER A 567 10.78 -21.98 0.48
CA SER A 567 12.17 -22.11 0.07
C SER A 567 12.20 -22.57 -1.38
N TYR A 568 13.05 -21.95 -2.18
CA TYR A 568 13.26 -22.28 -3.58
C TYR A 568 14.74 -22.20 -3.92
N THR A 569 15.27 -23.24 -4.53
CA THR A 569 16.64 -23.27 -5.05
C THR A 569 16.61 -22.97 -6.54
N ASP A 570 17.21 -21.86 -6.93
CA ASP A 570 17.39 -21.48 -8.33
C ASP A 570 18.67 -22.13 -8.87
N GLU A 571 18.53 -23.39 -9.26
CA GLU A 571 19.60 -24.22 -9.83
C GLU A 571 19.97 -23.75 -11.25
N ASP A 572 21.27 -23.71 -11.53
CA ASP A 572 21.80 -23.44 -12.86
C ASP A 572 21.28 -24.50 -13.86
N ASN A 573 20.76 -24.06 -15.02
CA ASN A 573 20.53 -24.96 -16.15
C ASN A 573 21.64 -24.74 -17.18
N PRO A 574 22.79 -25.42 -17.04
CA PRO A 574 23.96 -25.23 -17.91
C PRO A 574 23.75 -25.66 -19.37
N ARG A 575 22.52 -26.02 -19.78
CA ARG A 575 22.19 -26.41 -21.16
C ARG A 575 21.52 -25.32 -21.99
N THR A 576 21.11 -24.19 -21.41
CA THR A 576 20.38 -23.13 -22.16
C THR A 576 21.11 -21.80 -22.27
N ASP A 577 22.01 -21.47 -21.34
CA ASP A 577 22.44 -20.08 -21.15
C ASP A 577 23.97 -19.92 -21.07
N GLU A 578 24.73 -20.41 -22.05
CA GLU A 578 26.19 -20.16 -22.15
C GLU A 578 26.55 -18.65 -22.27
N ASP A 579 25.56 -17.78 -22.51
CA ASP A 579 25.72 -16.33 -22.71
C ASP A 579 25.00 -15.45 -21.65
N ASP A 580 24.44 -16.01 -20.57
CA ASP A 580 23.81 -15.22 -19.49
C ASP A 580 24.75 -15.06 -18.29
N PRO A 581 25.54 -13.96 -18.20
CA PRO A 581 26.30 -13.69 -17.00
C PRO A 581 25.34 -13.36 -15.87
N ARG A 582 24.97 -14.35 -15.04
CA ARG A 582 24.13 -14.22 -13.83
C ARG A 582 24.69 -13.26 -12.76
N GLN A 583 25.72 -12.46 -13.06
CA GLN A 583 26.23 -11.43 -12.19
C GLN A 583 25.28 -10.22 -12.18
N GLY A 584 24.73 -9.90 -11.01
CA GLY A 584 23.84 -8.76 -10.84
C GLY A 584 22.35 -9.12 -10.91
N ASP A 585 22.00 -10.40 -11.04
CA ASP A 585 20.62 -10.87 -10.91
C ASP A 585 20.01 -10.35 -9.60
N TYR A 586 18.74 -10.02 -9.65
CA TYR A 586 17.98 -9.59 -8.49
C TYR A 586 16.74 -10.45 -8.31
N TYR A 587 16.43 -10.72 -7.04
CA TYR A 587 15.29 -11.50 -6.63
C TYR A 587 14.39 -10.67 -5.74
N TYR A 588 13.10 -10.73 -5.98
CA TYR A 588 12.11 -10.15 -5.08
C TYR A 588 10.83 -10.99 -5.11
N VAL A 589 10.03 -10.82 -4.06
CA VAL A 589 8.85 -11.62 -3.81
C VAL A 589 7.64 -10.71 -3.84
N ARG A 590 6.60 -11.17 -4.54
CA ARG A 590 5.26 -10.60 -4.51
C ARG A 590 4.33 -11.54 -3.75
N VAL A 591 3.65 -10.99 -2.77
CA VAL A 591 2.62 -11.66 -1.98
C VAL A 591 1.25 -11.11 -2.36
N ARG A 592 0.26 -11.99 -2.45
CA ARG A 592 -1.14 -11.61 -2.53
C ARG A 592 -1.95 -12.37 -1.49
N GLN A 593 -2.89 -11.68 -0.86
CA GLN A 593 -3.83 -12.23 0.10
C GLN A 593 -5.23 -12.38 -0.52
N VAL A 594 -6.08 -13.20 0.09
CA VAL A 594 -7.44 -13.45 -0.41
C VAL A 594 -8.38 -12.24 -0.31
N ASN A 595 -8.00 -11.21 0.44
CA ASN A 595 -8.68 -9.91 0.52
C ASN A 595 -8.11 -8.88 -0.47
N ASP A 596 -7.39 -9.34 -1.50
CA ASP A 596 -6.71 -8.53 -2.53
C ASP A 596 -5.51 -7.69 -2.06
N ALA A 597 -5.24 -7.61 -0.75
CA ALA A 597 -4.06 -6.95 -0.24
C ALA A 597 -2.75 -7.61 -0.75
N MET A 598 -1.74 -6.79 -0.97
CA MET A 598 -0.46 -7.22 -1.54
C MET A 598 0.74 -6.69 -0.73
N ALA A 599 1.86 -7.39 -0.86
CA ALA A 599 3.17 -6.92 -0.40
C ALA A 599 4.26 -7.27 -1.42
N TRP A 600 5.31 -6.45 -1.48
CA TRP A 600 6.49 -6.65 -2.32
C TRP A 600 7.76 -6.43 -1.52
N SER A 601 8.64 -7.44 -1.47
CA SER A 601 9.95 -7.31 -0.83
C SER A 601 10.85 -6.37 -1.62
N SER A 602 11.74 -5.62 -0.96
CA SER A 602 12.87 -5.03 -1.68
C SER A 602 13.75 -6.11 -2.32
N PRO A 603 14.37 -5.84 -3.49
CA PRO A 603 15.19 -6.83 -4.15
C PRO A 603 16.44 -7.21 -3.35
N VAL A 604 16.91 -8.43 -3.55
CA VAL A 604 18.25 -8.87 -3.14
C VAL A 604 19.03 -9.18 -4.40
N TRP A 605 20.18 -8.52 -4.57
CA TRP A 605 21.06 -8.73 -5.72
C TRP A 605 22.10 -9.81 -5.43
N VAL A 606 22.55 -10.55 -6.44
CA VAL A 606 23.56 -11.61 -6.31
C VAL A 606 24.75 -11.35 -7.24
N GLY A 607 25.96 -11.30 -6.68
CA GLY A 607 27.18 -10.99 -7.46
C GLY A 607 27.18 -9.57 -8.02
N GLY A 608 28.01 -9.26 -9.02
CA GLY A 608 28.07 -7.92 -9.63
C GLY A 608 28.51 -6.80 -8.68
N TYR A 609 28.31 -5.53 -9.08
CA TYR A 609 28.71 -4.35 -8.31
C TYR A 609 27.54 -3.36 -8.15
N PRO A 610 27.54 -2.54 -7.08
CA PRO A 610 26.64 -1.40 -6.98
C PRO A 610 26.81 -0.43 -8.16
N SER A 611 25.70 0.11 -8.69
CA SER A 611 25.74 1.29 -9.55
C SER A 611 26.36 2.43 -8.74
N ARG A 612 27.47 3.00 -9.21
CA ARG A 612 28.14 4.11 -8.56
C ARG A 612 27.50 5.44 -8.88
#